data_AF-A0AAD6VC11-F1
#
_entry.id   AF-A0AAD6VC11-F1
#
_cell.length_a   1.000
_cell.length_b   1.000
_cell.length_c   1.000
_cell.angle_alpha   90.00
_cell.angle_beta   90.00
_cell.angle_gamma   90.00
#
_symmetry.space_group_name_H-M   'P 1'
#
loop_
_entity.id
_entity.type
_entity.pdbx_description
1 polymer ?
#
loop_
_entity_poly.entity_id
_entity_poly.type
_entity_poly.pdbx_seq_one_letter_code
_entity_poly.pdbx_strand_id
1 'polypeptide(L)' 'LKEYLPDDYDELSIFVEHLPLDASSPCYPFGGFVLNLRACTRAHRDVGDKKLCLVVPFGSFTGGELCLYETG' A
#
# COMPACT_ATOMS: atom_id res chain seq x y z
N LEU A 1 4.14 -2.44 10.37
CA LEU A 1 2.68 -2.27 10.47
C LEU A 1 2.16 -2.87 11.78
N LYS A 2 2.29 -4.18 11.99
CA LYS A 2 1.85 -4.87 13.24
C LYS A 2 2.23 -4.20 14.56
N GLU A 3 3.42 -3.62 14.67
CA GLU A 3 3.89 -2.96 15.90
C GLU A 3 3.28 -1.57 16.13
N TYR A 4 3.03 -0.82 15.05
CA TYR A 4 2.65 0.60 15.14
C TYR A 4 1.17 0.86 14.85
N LEU A 5 0.53 -0.01 14.06
CA LEU A 5 -0.88 0.03 13.64
C LEU A 5 -1.44 -1.41 13.67
N PRO A 6 -1.57 -2.03 14.85
CA PRO A 6 -1.99 -3.44 14.96
C PRO A 6 -3.41 -3.67 14.42
N ASP A 7 -4.34 -2.75 14.68
CA ASP A 7 -5.74 -2.90 14.25
C ASP A 7 -5.87 -2.88 12.71
N ASP A 8 -5.17 -1.96 12.03
CA ASP A 8 -5.14 -1.92 10.56
C ASP A 8 -4.41 -3.13 9.98
N TYR A 9 -3.36 -3.61 10.65
CA TYR A 9 -2.66 -4.84 10.24
C TYR A 9 -3.61 -6.04 10.27
N ASP A 10 -4.37 -6.21 11.35
CA ASP A 10 -5.30 -7.33 11.50
C ASP A 10 -6.44 -7.23 10.46
N GLU A 11 -7.00 -6.04 10.24
CA GLU A 11 -8.07 -5.85 9.25
C GLU A 11 -7.63 -6.14 7.81
N LEU A 12 -6.42 -5.71 7.44
CA LEU A 12 -5.82 -6.03 6.15
C LEU A 12 -5.52 -7.53 6.02
N SER A 13 -5.00 -8.14 7.09
CA SER A 13 -4.70 -9.57 7.17
C SER A 13 -5.93 -10.44 6.92
N ILE A 14 -7.07 -10.10 7.54
CA ILE A 14 -8.35 -10.82 7.34
C ILE A 14 -8.73 -10.83 5.85
N PHE A 15 -8.55 -9.72 5.13
CA PHE A 15 -8.90 -9.68 3.71
C PHE A 15 -8.01 -10.61 2.89
N VAL A 16 -6.69 -10.60 3.12
CA VAL A 16 -5.75 -11.41 2.35
C VAL A 16 -5.78 -12.90 2.70
N GLU A 17 -6.26 -13.25 3.90
CA GLU A 17 -6.50 -14.64 4.32
C GLU A 17 -7.72 -15.28 3.64
N HIS A 18 -8.60 -14.47 3.03
CA HIS A 18 -9.82 -14.93 2.37
C HIS A 18 -9.83 -14.64 0.86
N LEU A 19 -8.64 -14.53 0.24
CA LEU A 19 -8.56 -14.32 -1.20
C LEU A 19 -9.17 -15.52 -1.96
N PRO A 20 -9.83 -15.26 -3.10
CA PRO A 20 -10.36 -16.34 -3.93
C PRO A 20 -9.28 -17.34 -4.33
N LEU A 21 -9.68 -18.59 -4.51
CA LEU A 21 -8.81 -19.68 -5.00
C LEU A 21 -7.64 -20.03 -4.06
N ASP A 22 -7.77 -19.78 -2.76
CA ASP A 22 -6.72 -20.05 -1.76
C ASP A 22 -5.38 -19.38 -2.12
N ALA A 23 -5.46 -18.22 -2.76
CA ALA A 23 -4.30 -17.47 -3.20
C ALA A 23 -3.63 -16.79 -2.00
N SER A 24 -2.31 -16.95 -1.87
CA SER A 24 -1.52 -16.18 -0.92
C SER A 24 -1.07 -14.85 -1.53
N SER A 25 -1.12 -13.78 -0.74
CA SER A 25 -0.57 -12.50 -1.19
C SER A 25 0.97 -12.51 -1.09
N PRO A 26 1.69 -12.09 -2.13
CA PRO A 26 3.15 -11.95 -2.09
C PRO A 26 3.63 -10.76 -1.25
N CYS A 27 2.71 -9.95 -0.71
CA CYS A 27 2.99 -8.71 0.00
C CYS A 27 2.18 -8.57 1.29
N TYR A 28 1.89 -9.70 1.95
CA TYR A 28 1.16 -9.76 3.21
C TYR A 28 1.64 -8.67 4.21
N PRO A 29 0.74 -7.90 4.83
CA PRO A 29 -0.73 -8.05 4.86
C PRO A 29 -1.46 -7.32 3.71
N PHE A 30 -0.75 -6.75 2.73
CA PHE A 30 -1.37 -6.06 1.61
C PHE A 30 -1.85 -7.07 0.55
N GLY A 31 -2.89 -6.72 -0.21
CA GLY A 31 -3.45 -7.60 -1.26
C GLY A 31 -2.67 -7.61 -2.57
N GLY A 32 -1.81 -6.62 -2.79
CA GLY A 32 -0.98 -6.49 -3.98
C GLY A 32 0.06 -5.39 -3.81
N PHE A 33 1.01 -5.33 -4.75
CA PHE A 33 1.98 -4.25 -4.84
C PHE A 33 2.14 -3.80 -6.29
N VAL A 34 2.57 -2.55 -6.47
CA VAL A 34 2.85 -1.94 -7.77
C VAL A 34 4.28 -1.43 -7.78
N LEU A 35 5.00 -1.68 -8.87
CA LEU A 35 6.31 -1.08 -9.10
C LEU A 35 6.17 0.12 -10.03
N ASN A 36 6.34 1.30 -9.45
CA ASN A 36 6.24 2.57 -10.16
C ASN A 36 7.62 3.00 -10.69
N LEU A 37 7.80 2.99 -12.01
CA LEU A 37 9.04 3.41 -12.67
C LEU A 37 8.91 4.85 -13.18
N ARG A 38 9.74 5.75 -12.65
CA ARG A 38 9.72 7.20 -12.98
C ARG A 38 8.31 7.82 -12.85
N ALA A 39 7.56 7.39 -11.84
CA ALA A 39 6.18 7.81 -11.68
C ALA A 39 6.07 9.29 -11.34
N CYS A 40 5.14 9.96 -12.00
CA CYS A 40 4.65 11.29 -11.68
C CYS A 40 3.14 11.24 -11.93
N THR A 41 2.36 11.18 -10.86
CA THR A 41 0.90 11.05 -10.93
C THR A 41 0.24 12.39 -10.69
N ARG A 42 -0.97 12.57 -11.23
CA ARG A 42 -1.84 13.65 -10.77
C ARG A 42 -2.25 13.36 -9.33
N ALA A 43 -2.48 14.39 -8.52
CA ALA A 43 -3.05 14.19 -7.18
C ALA A 43 -4.36 13.39 -7.26
N HIS A 44 -4.43 12.27 -6.53
CA HIS A 44 -5.57 11.37 -6.50
C HIS A 44 -5.59 10.58 -5.18
N ARG A 45 -6.70 9.90 -4.94
CA ARG A 45 -6.85 8.86 -3.92
C ARG A 45 -7.06 7.53 -4.62
N ASP A 46 -6.40 6.47 -4.16
CA ASP A 46 -6.64 5.11 -4.62
C ASP A 46 -7.98 4.61 -4.04
N VAL A 47 -9.07 4.91 -4.74
CA VAL A 47 -10.46 4.60 -4.27
C VAL A 47 -10.70 3.09 -4.09
N GLY A 48 -9.89 2.25 -4.76
CA GLY A 48 -9.98 0.79 -4.64
C GLY A 48 -9.33 0.21 -3.38
N ASP A 49 -8.51 0.99 -2.68
CA ASP A 49 -7.80 0.50 -1.50
C ASP A 49 -8.72 0.49 -0.27
N LYS A 50 -8.68 -0.60 0.49
CA LYS A 50 -9.56 -0.80 1.65
C LYS A 50 -9.20 0.09 2.84
N LYS A 51 -7.90 0.34 3.09
CA LYS A 51 -7.40 1.12 4.24
C LYS A 51 -6.12 1.88 3.93
N LEU A 52 -4.98 1.16 3.98
CA LEU A 52 -3.64 1.74 3.91
C LEU A 52 -2.88 1.09 2.76
N CYS A 53 -2.06 1.89 2.10
CA CYS A 53 -0.99 1.43 1.22
C CYS A 53 0.37 1.80 1.83
N LEU A 54 1.41 1.03 1.49
CA LEU A 54 2.78 1.32 1.87
C LEU A 54 3.54 1.80 0.65
N VAL A 55 4.05 3.03 0.71
CA VAL A 55 4.91 3.60 -0.34
C VAL A 55 6.36 3.52 0.12
N VAL A 56 7.19 2.78 -0.61
CA VAL A 56 8.63 2.65 -0.34
C VAL A 56 9.41 3.15 -1.56
N PRO A 57 10.22 4.22 -1.44
CA PRO A 57 11.17 4.58 -2.49
C PRO A 57 12.26 3.51 -2.57
N PHE A 58 12.50 2.97 -3.78
CA PHE A 58 13.48 1.92 -4.00
C PHE A 58 14.69 2.45 -4.79
N GLY A 59 15.73 2.87 -4.08
CA GLY A 59 16.97 3.41 -4.65
C GLY A 59 17.27 4.84 -4.21
N SER A 60 18.36 5.39 -4.73
CA SER A 60 18.79 6.77 -4.44
C SER A 60 18.38 7.68 -5.60
N PHE A 61 17.49 8.63 -5.31
CA PHE A 61 16.97 9.58 -6.30
C PHE A 61 17.02 11.01 -5.75
N THR A 62 16.82 11.99 -6.63
CA THR A 62 16.70 13.41 -6.29
C THR A 62 15.32 13.89 -6.71
N GLY A 63 14.59 14.51 -5.77
CA GLY A 63 13.17 14.86 -5.94
C GLY A 63 12.24 13.64 -5.86
N GLY A 64 11.00 13.79 -6.34
CA GLY A 64 10.03 12.68 -6.43
C GLY A 64 9.39 12.34 -5.09
N GLU A 65 9.23 13.34 -4.24
CA GLU A 65 8.64 13.22 -2.91
C GLU A 65 7.18 12.73 -2.99
N LEU A 66 6.76 12.01 -1.95
CA LEU A 66 5.33 11.76 -1.73
C LEU A 66 4.67 13.07 -1.30
N CYS A 67 3.88 13.66 -2.18
CA CYS A 67 3.18 14.91 -1.94
C CYS A 67 1.74 14.64 -1.51
N LEU A 68 1.38 15.05 -0.30
CA LEU A 68 0.00 14.99 0.22
C LEU A 68 -0.60 16.40 0.19
N TYR A 69 -1.76 16.56 -0.45
CA TYR A 69 -2.52 17.81 -0.38
C TYR A 69 -3.16 17.99 1.01
N GLU A 70 -3.73 16.91 1.52
CA GLU A 70 -4.22 16.76 2.89
C GLU A 70 -3.80 15.38 3.43
N THR A 71 -3.65 15.25 4.74
CA THR A 71 -3.52 13.93 5.37
C THR A 71 -4.85 13.21 5.24
N GLY A 72 -4.82 12.01 4.65
CA GLY A 72 -5.99 11.19 4.34
C GLY A 72 -6.88 10.87 5.54
#